data_AF-A0A0G3EEY3-F1
#
_entry.id   AF-A0A0G3EEY3-F1
#
_cell.length_a   1.000
_cell.length_b   1.000
_cell.length_c   1.000
_cell.angle_alpha   90.00
_cell.angle_beta   90.00
_cell.angle_gamma   90.00
#
_symmetry.space_group_name_H-M   'P 1'
#
loop_
_entity.id
_entity.type
_entity.pdbx_description
1 polymer ?
#
loop_
_entity_poly.entity_id
_entity_poly.type
_entity_poly.pdbx_seq_one_letter_code
_entity_poly.pdbx_strand_id
1 'polypeptide(L)'
;MSFINPCHRGLAYGDGHIQGDGQLGQVVRVVGDDLFAVNTDPELRSFGILIKDYAGGEMPGIYCGGGIYETDVFEGTINPGDNLKVSATGKLEGGNIANRQLVIAQAISVRSGVLKFRLLV
;
A
#
# COMPACT_ATOMS: atom_id res chain seq x y z
N MET A 1 -9.21 14.09 5.15
CA MET A 1 -7.97 13.69 5.83
C MET A 1 -7.77 12.25 5.44
N SER A 2 -6.68 11.92 4.76
CA SER A 2 -6.43 10.57 4.26
C SER A 2 -6.45 9.55 5.39
N PHE A 3 -6.95 8.34 5.14
CA PHE A 3 -6.99 7.28 6.15
C PHE A 3 -6.73 5.89 5.58
N ILE A 4 -6.24 5.02 6.46
CA ILE A 4 -6.20 3.58 6.27
C ILE A 4 -6.66 2.92 7.56
N ASN A 5 -7.76 2.17 7.47
CA ASN A 5 -8.39 1.55 8.62
C ASN A 5 -8.30 0.02 8.51
N PRO A 6 -7.64 -0.67 9.46
CA PRO A 6 -7.61 -2.13 9.48
C PRO A 6 -8.93 -2.70 10.01
N CYS A 7 -9.85 -3.11 9.12
CA CYS A 7 -11.06 -3.83 9.53
C CYS A 7 -10.72 -5.18 10.17
N HIS A 8 -9.72 -5.87 9.60
CA HIS A 8 -9.12 -7.07 10.16
C HIS A 8 -7.61 -6.94 9.95
N ARG A 9 -6.88 -6.53 10.99
CA ARG A 9 -5.45 -6.25 10.89
C ARG A 9 -4.67 -7.52 10.52
N GLY A 10 -3.85 -7.42 9.48
CA GLY A 10 -2.83 -8.42 9.16
C GLY A 10 -1.60 -8.27 10.05
N LEU A 11 -0.44 -8.65 9.53
CA LEU A 11 0.82 -8.35 10.20
C LEU A 11 1.08 -6.85 10.18
N ALA A 12 1.71 -6.33 11.23
CA ALA A 12 2.27 -5.00 11.21
C ALA A 12 3.75 -5.08 11.53
N TYR A 13 4.56 -4.60 10.60
CA TYR A 13 6.00 -4.50 10.72
C TYR A 13 6.36 -3.10 11.21
N GLY A 14 7.42 -2.99 11.99
CA GLY A 14 7.78 -1.74 12.66
C GLY A 14 9.25 -1.63 12.99
N ASP A 15 10.11 -2.37 12.28
CA ASP A 15 11.56 -2.34 12.47
C ASP A 15 12.23 -1.66 11.25
N GLY A 16 13.44 -1.15 11.42
CA GLY A 16 14.17 -0.43 10.37
C GLY A 16 13.79 1.05 10.18
N HIS A 17 14.12 1.62 9.03
CA HIS A 17 13.99 3.06 8.74
C HIS A 17 13.41 3.33 7.34
N ILE A 18 12.71 4.45 7.19
CA ILE A 18 12.26 4.93 5.87
C ILE A 18 13.28 5.90 5.25
N GLN A 19 13.60 5.70 3.97
CA GLN A 19 14.38 6.60 3.13
C GLN A 19 13.45 7.63 2.49
N GLY A 20 13.65 8.90 2.87
CA GLY A 20 12.79 10.00 2.44
C GLY A 20 11.43 9.98 3.13
N ASP A 21 10.61 10.98 2.83
CA ASP A 21 9.30 11.15 3.45
C ASP A 21 8.30 10.15 2.85
N GLY A 22 7.41 9.63 3.71
CA GLY A 22 6.32 8.74 3.33
C GLY A 22 5.00 9.23 3.87
N GLN A 23 3.95 9.11 3.06
CA GLN A 23 2.59 9.51 3.42
C GLN A 23 1.75 8.29 3.80
N LEU A 24 0.78 8.52 4.69
CA LEU A 24 -0.23 7.54 5.06
C LEU A 24 -0.84 6.88 3.81
N GLY A 25 -0.94 5.55 3.84
CA GLY A 25 -1.56 4.79 2.75
C GLY A 25 -0.66 4.57 1.53
N GLN A 26 0.57 5.10 1.52
CA GLN A 26 1.54 4.78 0.48
C GLN A 26 2.12 3.38 0.66
N VAL A 27 2.37 2.73 -0.46
CA VAL A 27 3.01 1.42 -0.58
C VAL A 27 4.52 1.61 -0.47
N VAL A 28 5.18 0.74 0.28
CA VAL A 28 6.64 0.75 0.47
C VAL A 28 7.28 -0.53 -0.03
N ARG A 29 8.58 -0.45 -0.33
CA ARG A 29 9.43 -1.58 -0.70
C ARG A 29 10.72 -1.56 0.13
N VAL A 30 11.37 -2.71 0.23
CA VAL A 30 12.72 -2.84 0.79
C VAL A 30 13.73 -2.32 -0.23
N VAL A 31 14.68 -1.50 0.22
CA VAL A 31 15.74 -0.91 -0.61
C VAL A 31 17.16 -1.13 -0.07
N GLY A 32 17.28 -1.69 1.13
CA GLY A 32 18.55 -2.03 1.77
C GLY A 32 18.33 -2.84 3.05
N ASP A 33 19.38 -2.96 3.85
CA ASP A 33 19.32 -3.63 5.15
C ASP A 33 18.44 -2.80 6.11
N ASP A 34 17.26 -3.34 6.44
CA ASP A 34 16.23 -2.67 7.25
C ASP A 34 15.88 -1.25 6.77
N LEU A 35 16.02 -0.99 5.47
CA LEU A 35 15.73 0.30 4.83
C LEU A 35 14.58 0.16 3.86
N PHE A 36 13.56 1.01 4.02
CA PHE A 36 12.35 1.06 3.22
C PHE A 36 12.28 2.35 2.41
N ALA A 37 11.65 2.32 1.25
CA ALA A 37 11.31 3.53 0.50
C ALA A 37 9.90 3.41 -0.06
N VAL A 38 9.24 4.55 -0.31
CA VAL A 38 7.97 4.59 -1.06
C VAL A 38 8.19 3.91 -2.41
N ASN A 39 7.36 2.91 -2.70
CA ASN A 39 7.41 2.23 -3.99
C ASN A 39 6.58 3.04 -4.99
N THR A 40 7.17 3.42 -6.11
CA THR A 40 6.50 4.12 -7.22
C THR A 40 6.58 3.33 -8.53
N ASP A 41 7.10 2.11 -8.47
CA ASP A 41 7.28 1.23 -9.63
C ASP A 41 6.44 -0.04 -9.46
N PRO A 42 5.42 -0.26 -10.30
CA PRO A 42 4.57 -1.44 -10.25
C PRO A 42 5.28 -2.75 -10.61
N GLU A 43 6.47 -2.72 -11.19
CA GLU A 43 7.27 -3.92 -11.47
C GLU A 43 8.11 -4.37 -10.26
N LEU A 44 8.27 -3.51 -9.23
CA LEU A 44 9.06 -3.82 -8.04
C LEU A 44 8.21 -4.42 -6.92
N ARG A 45 8.81 -5.38 -6.18
CA ARG A 45 8.17 -6.04 -5.05
C ARG A 45 7.85 -5.03 -3.95
N SER A 46 6.58 -4.96 -3.59
CA SER A 46 6.11 -4.19 -2.44
C SER A 46 6.20 -5.02 -1.17
N PHE A 47 6.43 -4.34 -0.06
CA PHE A 47 6.52 -4.95 1.27
C PHE A 47 5.26 -4.72 2.11
N GLY A 48 4.57 -3.60 1.92
CA GLY A 48 3.36 -3.26 2.66
C GLY A 48 2.94 -1.81 2.48
N ILE A 49 2.05 -1.33 3.35
CA ILE A 49 1.46 0.02 3.30
C ILE A 49 1.72 0.79 4.60
N LEU A 50 2.07 2.07 4.49
CA LEU A 50 2.31 2.95 5.63
C LEU A 50 1.04 3.24 6.44
N ILE A 51 1.15 3.11 7.76
CA ILE A 51 0.04 3.30 8.70
C ILE A 51 -0.27 4.79 8.95
N LYS A 52 0.72 5.65 8.80
CA LYS A 52 0.64 7.12 8.96
C LYS A 52 1.75 7.81 8.16
N ASP A 53 1.82 9.13 8.25
CA ASP A 53 2.94 9.89 7.70
C ASP A 53 4.23 9.63 8.51
N TYR A 54 5.35 9.60 7.80
CA TYR A 54 6.69 9.44 8.37
C TYR A 54 7.67 10.39 7.69
N ALA A 55 8.54 11.01 8.47
CA ALA A 55 9.68 11.75 7.95
C ALA A 55 10.84 10.79 7.61
N GLY A 56 11.70 11.18 6.67
CA GLY A 56 12.91 10.42 6.36
C GLY A 56 13.77 10.12 7.60
N GLY A 57 14.16 8.86 7.76
CA GLY A 57 14.93 8.34 8.90
C GLY A 57 14.08 7.83 10.06
N GLU A 58 12.77 8.07 10.06
CA GLU A 58 11.87 7.53 11.09
C GLU A 58 11.67 6.03 10.93
N MET A 59 11.28 5.38 12.04
CA MET A 59 10.91 3.98 12.08
C MET A 59 9.46 3.80 11.61
N PRO A 60 9.22 3.21 10.43
CA PRO A 60 7.89 3.17 9.84
C PRO A 60 7.08 2.00 10.42
N GLY A 61 5.85 2.27 10.81
CA GLY A 61 4.81 1.25 10.95
C GLY A 61 4.20 0.93 9.59
N ILE A 62 4.25 -0.34 9.21
CA ILE A 62 3.84 -0.86 7.91
C ILE A 62 2.82 -2.00 8.10
N TYR A 63 1.66 -1.90 7.45
CA TYR A 63 0.74 -3.04 7.33
C TYR A 63 1.21 -3.99 6.24
N CYS A 64 1.30 -5.27 6.60
CA CYS A 64 1.69 -6.38 5.75
C CYS A 64 0.55 -7.42 5.68
N GLY A 65 0.71 -8.39 4.78
CA GLY A 65 -0.36 -9.15 4.16
C GLY A 65 -1.41 -9.82 5.05
N GLY A 66 -2.44 -10.34 4.39
CA GLY A 66 -3.49 -11.14 5.02
C GLY A 66 -4.59 -10.34 5.71
N GLY A 67 -4.43 -9.03 5.89
CA GLY A 67 -5.46 -8.15 6.46
C GLY A 67 -6.50 -7.65 5.45
N ILE A 68 -7.63 -7.18 5.99
CA ILE A 68 -8.67 -6.43 5.26
C ILE A 68 -8.66 -5.00 5.75
N TYR A 69 -8.59 -4.07 4.82
CA TYR A 69 -8.42 -2.65 5.09
C TYR A 69 -9.44 -1.81 4.31
N GLU A 70 -9.75 -0.64 4.84
CA GLU A 70 -10.52 0.42 4.18
C GLU A 70 -9.68 1.68 4.04
N THR A 71 -9.70 2.33 2.89
CA THR A 71 -8.92 3.55 2.63
C THR A 71 -9.58 4.45 1.60
N ASP A 72 -9.30 5.75 1.67
CA ASP A 72 -9.55 6.74 0.61
C ASP A 72 -8.29 7.04 -0.22
N VAL A 73 -7.16 6.38 0.08
CA VAL A 73 -5.85 6.61 -0.55
C VAL A 73 -5.64 5.63 -1.71
N PHE A 74 -6.28 5.93 -2.84
CA PHE A 74 -6.10 5.18 -4.09
C PHE A 74 -6.28 6.09 -5.30
N GLU A 75 -5.88 5.60 -6.46
CA GLU A 75 -5.93 6.31 -7.73
C GLU A 75 -6.66 5.49 -8.80
N GLY A 76 -7.23 6.20 -9.77
CA GLY A 76 -7.98 5.60 -10.86
C GLY A 76 -9.36 5.07 -10.47
N THR A 77 -9.99 4.38 -11.42
CA THR A 77 -11.29 3.73 -11.22
C THR A 77 -11.06 2.30 -10.77
N ILE A 78 -11.58 1.94 -9.60
CA ILE A 78 -11.48 0.59 -9.04
C ILE A 78 -12.88 -0.03 -8.93
N ASN A 79 -13.01 -1.27 -9.42
CA ASN A 79 -14.22 -2.07 -9.29
C ASN A 79 -14.03 -3.20 -8.27
N PRO A 80 -15.12 -3.71 -7.67
CA PRO A 80 -15.06 -4.92 -6.85
C PRO A 80 -14.46 -6.10 -7.63
N GLY A 81 -13.52 -6.82 -7.01
CA GLY A 81 -12.82 -7.95 -7.61
C GLY A 81 -11.55 -7.59 -8.37
N ASP A 82 -11.29 -6.30 -8.62
CA ASP A 82 -10.08 -5.87 -9.33
C ASP A 82 -8.81 -6.23 -8.54
N ASN A 83 -7.81 -6.70 -9.28
CA ASN A 83 -6.45 -6.76 -8.79
C ASN A 83 -5.85 -5.36 -8.78
N LEU A 84 -5.09 -5.04 -7.73
CA LEU A 84 -4.51 -3.72 -7.50
C LEU A 84 -2.98 -3.80 -7.54
N LYS A 85 -2.36 -2.79 -8.14
CA LYS A 85 -0.91 -2.56 -8.15
C LYS A 85 -0.59 -1.25 -7.44
N VAL A 86 0.70 -0.97 -7.32
CA VAL A 86 1.18 0.36 -6.90
C VAL A 86 1.15 1.34 -8.09
N SER A 87 0.78 2.59 -7.82
CA SER A 87 0.78 3.69 -8.79
C SER A 87 2.14 4.39 -8.87
N ALA A 88 2.31 5.27 -9.85
CA ALA A 88 3.50 6.11 -9.96
C ALA A 88 3.69 7.10 -8.78
N THR A 89 2.66 7.30 -7.96
CA THR A 89 2.70 8.12 -6.73
C THR A 89 2.76 7.28 -5.46
N GLY A 90 2.86 5.97 -5.60
CA GLY A 90 2.94 5.02 -4.49
C GLY A 90 1.63 4.69 -3.80
N LYS A 91 0.48 4.89 -4.46
CA LYS A 91 -0.83 4.52 -3.91
C LYS A 91 -1.35 3.23 -4.54
N LEU A 92 -2.48 2.72 -4.03
CA LEU A 92 -3.20 1.64 -4.69
C LEU A 92 -3.83 2.14 -5.99
N GLU A 93 -3.67 1.39 -7.07
CA GLU A 93 -4.27 1.67 -8.37
C GLU A 93 -4.84 0.37 -8.95
N GLY A 94 -6.10 0.43 -9.40
CA GLY A 94 -6.74 -0.68 -10.12
C GLY A 94 -6.68 -0.51 -11.63
N GLY A 95 -7.16 -1.52 -12.37
CA GLY A 95 -7.25 -1.50 -13.82
C GLY A 95 -6.43 -2.62 -14.48
N ASN A 96 -5.91 -2.36 -15.68
CA ASN A 96 -5.19 -3.36 -16.46
C ASN A 96 -3.77 -3.57 -15.88
N ILE A 97 -3.58 -4.69 -15.19
CA ILE A 97 -2.27 -5.11 -14.67
C ILE A 97 -1.47 -5.72 -15.82
N ALA A 98 -0.46 -5.01 -16.29
CA ALA A 98 0.41 -5.51 -17.35
C ALA A 98 1.22 -6.73 -16.88
N ASN A 99 1.67 -7.58 -17.81
CA ASN A 99 2.35 -8.86 -17.51
C ASN A 99 3.53 -8.79 -16.53
N ARG A 100 4.19 -7.63 -16.39
CA ARG A 100 5.35 -7.43 -15.50
C ARG A 100 5.00 -6.76 -14.18
N GLN A 101 3.77 -6.25 -14.05
CA GLN A 101 3.33 -5.54 -12.86
C GLN A 101 2.87 -6.53 -11.79
N LEU A 102 3.15 -6.19 -10.54
CA LEU A 102 2.86 -7.05 -9.40
C LEU A 102 1.54 -6.65 -8.75
N VAL A 103 0.69 -7.65 -8.54
CA VAL A 103 -0.55 -7.49 -7.77
C VAL A 103 -0.19 -7.49 -6.28
N ILE A 104 -0.61 -6.45 -5.57
CA ILE A 104 -0.31 -6.23 -4.14
C ILE A 104 -1.55 -6.27 -3.26
N ALA A 105 -2.74 -6.08 -3.86
CA ALA A 105 -4.01 -6.11 -3.16
C ALA A 105 -5.13 -6.55 -4.10
N GLN A 106 -6.26 -6.94 -3.52
CA GLN A 106 -7.49 -7.24 -4.25
C GLN A 106 -8.64 -6.41 -3.70
N ALA A 107 -9.36 -5.70 -4.57
CA ALA A 107 -10.53 -4.93 -4.21
C ALA A 107 -11.69 -5.85 -3.81
N ILE A 108 -12.29 -5.59 -2.65
CA ILE A 108 -13.48 -6.27 -2.14
C ILE A 108 -14.74 -5.46 -2.46
N SER A 109 -14.71 -4.15 -2.22
CA SER A 109 -15.80 -3.24 -2.56
C SER A 109 -15.33 -1.79 -2.61
N VAL A 110 -15.95 -0.97 -3.45
CA VAL A 110 -15.77 0.49 -3.46
C VAL A 110 -17.12 1.15 -3.21
N ARG A 111 -17.23 1.99 -2.18
CA ARG A 111 -18.46 2.71 -1.84
C ARG A 111 -18.13 4.12 -1.38
N SER A 112 -18.76 5.12 -2.01
CA SER A 112 -18.65 6.53 -1.60
C SER A 112 -17.20 7.03 -1.45
N GLY A 113 -16.31 6.63 -2.36
CA GLY A 113 -14.89 7.02 -2.32
C GLY A 113 -14.04 6.22 -1.32
N VAL A 114 -14.58 5.18 -0.69
CA VAL A 114 -13.84 4.27 0.20
C VAL A 114 -13.63 2.94 -0.50
N LEU A 115 -12.37 2.55 -0.62
CA LEU A 115 -11.94 1.24 -1.09
C LEU A 115 -11.79 0.30 0.10
N LYS A 116 -12.51 -0.82 0.08
CA LYS A 116 -12.26 -1.98 0.93
C LYS A 116 -11.47 -3.02 0.13
N PHE A 117 -10.36 -3.49 0.67
CA PHE A 117 -9.45 -4.40 -0.04
C PHE A 117 -8.79 -5.41 0.90
N ARG A 118 -8.32 -6.52 0.32
CA ARG A 118 -7.42 -7.48 0.95
C ARG A 118 -5.99 -7.15 0.55
N LEU A 119 -5.08 -7.02 1.50
CA LEU A 119 -3.65 -6.86 1.23
C LEU A 119 -2.99 -8.23 1.02
N LEU A 120 -2.22 -8.37 -0.06
CA LEU A 120 -1.56 -9.63 -0.45
C LEU A 120 -0.06 -9.67 -0.14
N VAL A 121 0.54 -8.52 0.16
CA VAL A 121 1.95 -8.34 0.53
C VAL A 121 2.07 -7.94 1.99
#